data_AF-A0A2N2HEJ9-F1
#
_entry.id   AF-A0A2N2HEJ9-F1
#
_cell.length_a   1.000
_cell.length_b   1.000
_cell.length_c   1.000
_cell.angle_alpha   90.00
_cell.angle_beta   90.00
_cell.angle_gamma   90.00
#
_symmetry.space_group_name_H-M   'P 1'
#
loop_
_entity.id
_entity.type
_entity.pdbx_description
1 polymer ?
#
loop_
_entity_poly.entity_id
_entity_poly.type
_entity_poly.pdbx_seq_one_letter_code
_entity_poly.pdbx_strand_id
1 'polypeptide(L)' 'MTIPDLAEALTISTRAVEKQIMRLRNEGRLRRIGPAKGGHWEVL' A
#
# COMPACT_ATOMS: atom_id res chain seq x y z
N MET A 1 -4.51 0.70 8.38
CA MET A 1 -3.81 1.91 7.89
C MET A 1 -4.14 2.09 6.41
N THR A 2 -4.65 3.25 6.03
CA THR A 2 -5.08 3.58 4.66
C THR A 2 -3.98 4.33 3.90
N ILE A 3 -4.16 4.55 2.60
CA ILE A 3 -3.20 5.30 1.76
C ILE A 3 -3.05 6.77 2.21
N PRO A 4 -4.13 7.49 2.56
CA PRO A 4 -4.03 8.83 3.15
C PRO A 4 -3.19 8.86 4.43
N ASP A 5 -3.42 7.92 5.36
CA ASP A 5 -2.67 7.86 6.63
C ASP A 5 -1.15 7.69 6.38
N LEU A 6 -0.80 6.84 5.41
CA LEU A 6 0.60 6.62 5.00
C LEU A 6 1.22 7.86 4.36
N ALA A 7 0.46 8.59 3.55
CA ALA A 7 0.92 9.80 2.89
C ALA A 7 1.24 10.90 3.90
N GLU A 8 0.38 11.07 4.91
CA GLU A 8 0.58 12.01 6.01
C GLU A 8 1.79 11.62 6.87
N ALA A 9 1.85 10.36 7.32
CA ALA A 9 2.94 9.87 8.16
C ALA A 9 4.32 9.95 7.49
N LEU A 10 4.38 9.74 6.17
CA LEU A 10 5.62 9.78 5.40
C LEU A 10 5.89 11.16 4.76
N THR A 11 4.99 12.13 4.92
CA THR A 11 5.07 13.46 4.29
C THR A 11 5.30 13.38 2.77
N ILE A 12 4.60 12.46 2.10
CA ILE A 12 4.64 12.27 0.64
C ILE A 12 3.24 12.30 0.05
N SER A 13 3.12 12.48 -1.26
CA SER A 13 1.81 12.45 -1.91
C SER A 13 1.20 11.04 -1.89
N THR A 14 -0.13 10.97 -1.86
CA THR A 14 -0.88 9.71 -2.02
C THR A 14 -0.47 8.95 -3.29
N ARG A 15 -0.14 9.67 -4.36
CA ARG A 15 0.38 9.11 -5.62
C ARG A 15 1.76 8.47 -5.45
N ALA A 16 2.63 9.06 -4.63
CA ALA A 16 3.92 8.45 -4.30
C ALA A 16 3.73 7.14 -3.51
N VAL A 17 2.81 7.12 -2.53
CA VAL A 17 2.44 5.91 -1.78
C VAL A 17 1.91 4.82 -2.72
N GLU A 18 0.97 5.15 -3.61
CA GLU A 18 0.44 4.23 -4.62
C GLU A 18 1.54 3.64 -5.52
N LYS A 19 2.48 4.48 -5.96
CA LYS A 19 3.64 4.05 -6.76
C LYS A 19 4.52 3.05 -6.00
N GLN A 20 4.79 3.30 -4.72
CA GLN A 20 5.57 2.38 -3.90
C GLN A 20 4.82 1.06 -3.65
N ILE A 21 3.52 1.10 -3.37
CA ILE A 21 2.70 -0.12 -3.23
C ILE A 21 2.72 -0.95 -4.52
N MET A 22 2.56 -0.31 -5.69
CA MET A 22 2.64 -0.99 -6.98
C MET A 22 4.02 -1.63 -7.21
N ARG A 23 5.09 -0.90 -6.88
CA ARG A 23 6.46 -1.42 -6.96
C ARG A 23 6.65 -2.65 -6.08
N LEU A 24 6.26 -2.58 -4.82
CA LEU A 24 6.41 -3.69 -3.87
C LEU A 24 5.56 -4.91 -4.26
N ARG A 25 4.39 -4.69 -4.88
CA ARG A 25 3.60 -5.77 -5.48
C ARG A 25 4.32 -6.43 -6.65
N ASN A 26 4.93 -5.64 -7.54
CA ASN A 26 5.68 -6.15 -8.69
C ASN A 26 6.95 -6.90 -8.24
N GLU A 27 7.58 -6.45 -7.15
CA GLU A 27 8.71 -7.14 -6.52
C GLU A 27 8.29 -8.41 -5.75
N GLY A 28 6.98 -8.71 -5.67
CA GLY A 28 6.48 -9.87 -4.93
C GLY A 28 6.61 -9.75 -3.41
N ARG A 29 6.81 -8.53 -2.89
CA ARG A 29 7.01 -8.22 -1.47
C ARG A 29 5.73 -7.81 -0.74
N LEU A 30 4.63 -7.65 -1.48
CA LEU A 30 3.35 -7.18 -0.95
C LEU A 30 2.22 -8.02 -1.51
N ARG A 31 1.45 -8.66 -0.62
CA ARG A 31 0.29 -9.49 -0.97
C ARG A 31 -0.99 -8.85 -0.47
N ARG A 32 -2.03 -8.86 -1.30
CA ARG A 32 -3.38 -8.46 -0.89
C ARG A 32 -4.08 -9.68 -0.29
N ILE A 33 -4.43 -9.61 0.99
CA ILE A 33 -5.19 -10.66 1.66
C ILE A 33 -6.60 -10.14 1.95
N GLY A 34 -7.62 -10.82 1.41
CA GLY A 34 -9.03 -10.54 1.67
C GLY A 34 -9.78 -9.73 0.61
N PRO A 35 -11.09 -9.46 0.85
CA PRO A 35 -12.03 -8.93 -0.14
C PRO A 35 -11.71 -7.49 -0.59
N ALA A 36 -12.29 -7.05 -1.72
CA ALA A 36 -12.08 -5.70 -2.26
C ALA A 36 -12.36 -4.57 -1.24
N LYS A 37 -13.37 -4.75 -0.40
CA LYS A 37 -13.82 -3.80 0.64
C LYS A 37 -13.54 -4.31 2.06
N GLY A 38 -12.27 -4.56 2.39
CA GLY A 38 -11.89 -5.02 3.74
C GLY A 38 -10.61 -5.84 3.82
N GLY A 39 -10.03 -6.21 2.67
CA GLY A 39 -8.70 -6.80 2.62
C GLY A 39 -7.64 -5.81 3.09
N HIS A 40 -6.57 -6.37 3.66
CA HIS A 40 -5.38 -5.62 4.07
C HIS A 40 -4.18 -6.03 3.22
N TRP A 41 -3.12 -5.25 3.34
CA TRP A 41 -1.85 -5.51 2.69
C TRP A 41 -0.92 -6.20 3.68
N GLU A 42 -0.41 -7.35 3.29
CA GLU A 42 0.57 -8.12 4.07
C GLU A 42 1.94 -7.97 3.41
N VAL A 43 2.95 -7.63 4.21
CA VAL A 43 4.35 -7.57 3.78
C VAL A 43 4.92 -8.97 3.94
N LEU A 44 5.51 -9.50 2.85
CA LEU A 44 6.20 -10.79 2.84
C LEU A 44 7.64 -10.66 3.34
#